data_AF-A0A7T8GP91-F1
#
_entry.id   AF-A0A7T8GP91-F1
#
_cell.length_a   1.000
_cell.length_b   1.000
_cell.length_c   1.000
_cell.angle_alpha   90.00
_cell.angle_beta   90.00
_cell.angle_gamma   90.00
#
_symmetry.space_group_name_H-M   'P 1'
#
loop_
_entity.id
_entity.type
_entity.pdbx_description
1 polymer ?
#
loop_
_entity_poly.entity_id
_entity_poly.type
_entity_poly.pdbx_seq_one_letter_code
_entity_poly.pdbx_strand_id
1 'polypeptide(L)'
;IPDLKTKVGTNIRYTAIPAKYPQGASPAELTRNSLDTSFQLESFLGDFNSLYADQVSSSMSAHNHVNEVLAEVQFAFICFLVGQHYDSFEQWKNLLIMLCSCDDALTKYPDLFSCLITDIYFQ
;
A
#
# COMPACT_ATOMS: atom_id res chain seq x y z
N ILE A 1 -19.47 -20.44 -7.37
CA ILE A 1 -18.35 -19.59 -7.84
C ILE A 1 -17.16 -20.53 -8.10
N PRO A 2 -16.41 -20.38 -9.21
CA PRO A 2 -15.24 -21.22 -9.48
C PRO A 2 -14.20 -21.08 -8.37
N ASP A 3 -13.64 -22.21 -7.93
CA ASP A 3 -12.62 -22.26 -6.87
C ASP A 3 -11.24 -22.00 -7.50
N LEU A 4 -10.85 -20.72 -7.59
CA LEU A 4 -9.56 -20.27 -8.11
C LEU A 4 -8.46 -20.54 -7.08
N LYS A 5 -7.94 -21.77 -7.06
CA LYS A 5 -6.79 -22.13 -6.22
C LYS A 5 -5.49 -21.77 -6.92
N THR A 6 -4.70 -20.93 -6.28
CA THR A 6 -3.37 -20.61 -6.76
C THR A 6 -2.41 -21.79 -6.60
N LYS A 7 -1.53 -21.97 -7.59
CA LYS A 7 -0.52 -23.04 -7.56
C LYS A 7 0.62 -22.64 -6.64
N VAL A 8 1.07 -23.57 -5.82
CA VAL A 8 2.21 -23.34 -4.91
C VAL A 8 3.43 -22.89 -5.71
N GLY A 9 4.03 -21.78 -5.30
CA GLY A 9 5.21 -21.19 -5.95
C GLY A 9 4.92 -20.20 -7.08
N THR A 10 3.66 -20.00 -7.49
CA THR A 10 3.30 -18.99 -8.51
C THR A 10 2.60 -17.78 -7.93
N ASN A 11 2.47 -17.70 -6.60
CA ASN A 11 1.83 -16.58 -5.93
C ASN A 11 2.71 -15.35 -5.96
N ILE A 12 2.14 -14.24 -6.44
CA ILE A 12 2.70 -12.91 -6.23
C ILE A 12 2.67 -12.62 -4.72
N ARG A 13 3.78 -12.13 -4.19
CA ARG A 13 3.93 -11.80 -2.76
C ARG A 13 3.81 -10.30 -2.57
N TYR A 14 2.57 -9.82 -2.48
CA TYR A 14 2.29 -8.44 -2.13
C TYR A 14 2.61 -8.15 -0.67
N THR A 15 2.89 -6.88 -0.37
CA THR A 15 3.04 -6.43 1.01
C THR A 15 1.66 -6.47 1.66
N ALA A 16 1.59 -7.04 2.86
CA ALA A 16 0.33 -7.14 3.58
C ALA A 16 -0.13 -5.74 3.97
N ILE A 17 -1.37 -5.39 3.64
CA ILE A 17 -1.94 -4.11 4.07
C ILE A 17 -2.24 -4.19 5.57
N PRO A 18 -1.69 -3.29 6.41
CA PRO A 18 -1.85 -3.36 7.85
C PRO A 18 -3.31 -3.16 8.27
N ALA A 19 -3.61 -3.51 9.52
CA ALA A 19 -4.90 -3.16 10.11
C ALA A 19 -5.06 -1.63 10.17
N LYS A 20 -6.29 -1.14 9.98
CA LYS A 20 -6.59 0.29 10.03
C LYS A 20 -6.27 0.92 11.39
N TYR A 21 -6.33 0.14 12.47
CA TYR A 21 -6.20 0.62 13.84
C TYR A 21 -5.31 -0.32 14.66
N PRO A 22 -4.64 0.19 15.71
CA PRO A 22 -3.80 -0.61 16.58
C PRO A 22 -4.62 -1.61 17.41
N GLN A 23 -3.96 -2.69 17.85
CA GLN A 23 -4.60 -3.69 18.69
C GLN A 23 -4.97 -3.08 20.05
N GLY A 24 -6.24 -3.22 20.45
CA GLY A 24 -6.76 -2.62 21.68
C GLY A 24 -7.14 -1.14 21.57
N ALA A 25 -7.29 -0.61 20.35
CA ALA A 25 -7.76 0.76 20.13
C ALA A 25 -9.08 1.05 20.86
N SER A 26 -9.15 2.21 21.50
CA SER A 26 -10.38 2.73 22.09
C SER A 26 -11.44 3.02 21.00
N PRO A 27 -12.74 3.08 21.35
CA PRO A 27 -13.78 3.43 20.37
C PRO A 27 -13.54 4.76 19.63
N ALA A 28 -12.92 5.73 20.31
CA ALA A 28 -12.55 7.01 19.71
C ALA A 28 -11.42 6.86 18.68
N GLU A 29 -10.41 6.04 18.97
CA GLU A 29 -9.32 5.73 18.04
C GLU A 29 -9.79 4.87 16.87
N LEU A 30 -10.71 3.93 17.09
CA LEU A 30 -11.34 3.17 16.02
C LEU A 30 -12.06 4.10 15.05
N THR A 31 -12.84 5.04 15.57
CA THR A 31 -13.56 6.01 14.75
C THR A 31 -12.59 6.90 13.99
N ARG A 32 -11.58 7.44 14.67
CA ARG A 32 -10.54 8.28 14.05
C ARG A 32 -9.84 7.56 12.89
N ASN A 33 -9.30 6.37 13.15
CA ASN A 33 -8.56 5.61 12.14
C ASN A 33 -9.45 4.98 11.05
N SER A 34 -10.78 4.95 11.25
CA SER A 34 -11.73 4.55 10.20
C SER A 34 -12.01 5.70 9.22
N LEU A 35 -11.89 6.94 9.68
CA LEU A 35 -12.07 8.15 8.87
C LEU A 35 -10.77 8.60 8.22
N ASP A 36 -9.64 8.41 8.91
CA ASP A 36 -8.31 8.73 8.43
C ASP A 36 -7.38 7.51 8.51
N THR A 37 -7.00 6.97 7.36
CA THR A 37 -6.12 5.81 7.26
C THR A 37 -4.63 6.19 7.27
N SER A 38 -4.28 7.42 7.64
CA SER A 38 -2.87 7.86 7.73
C SER A 38 -2.03 6.96 8.64
N PHE A 39 -2.57 6.47 9.75
CA PHE A 39 -1.88 5.49 10.61
C PHE A 39 -1.59 4.17 9.87
N GLN A 40 -2.54 3.71 9.03
CA GLN A 40 -2.40 2.49 8.24
C GLN A 40 -1.29 2.64 7.20
N LEU A 41 -1.23 3.79 6.51
CA LEU A 41 -0.18 4.10 5.54
C LEU A 41 1.20 4.18 6.20
N GLU A 42 1.31 4.83 7.37
CA GLU A 42 2.55 4.92 8.13
C GLU A 42 3.05 3.52 8.57
N SER A 43 2.13 2.66 8.98
CA SER A 43 2.45 1.27 9.31
C SER A 43 2.95 0.51 8.08
N PHE A 44 2.32 0.73 6.92
CA PHE A 44 2.69 0.09 5.65
C PHE A 44 4.08 0.55 5.17
N LEU A 45 4.38 1.84 5.29
CA LEU A 45 5.72 2.39 5.05
C LEU A 45 6.76 1.80 6.01
N GLY A 46 6.37 1.56 7.27
CA GLY A 46 7.18 0.87 8.27
C GLY A 46 7.56 -0.55 7.86
N ASP A 47 6.66 -1.29 7.22
CA ASP A 47 6.93 -2.67 6.77
C ASP A 47 8.00 -2.71 5.68
N PHE A 48 8.01 -1.76 4.74
CA PHE A 48 9.08 -1.63 3.75
C PHE A 48 10.44 -1.38 4.40
N ASN A 49 10.51 -0.56 5.45
CA ASN A 49 11.75 -0.37 6.20
C ASN A 49 12.27 -1.68 6.78
N SER A 50 11.39 -2.55 7.30
CA SER A 50 11.78 -3.85 7.85
C SER A 50 12.20 -4.85 6.78
N LEU A 51 11.57 -4.81 5.60
CA LEU A 51 11.86 -5.74 4.50
C LEU A 51 13.19 -5.44 3.80
N TYR A 52 13.56 -4.16 3.72
CA TYR A 52 14.76 -3.69 3.02
C TYR A 52 15.92 -3.26 3.95
N ALA A 53 15.79 -3.46 5.27
CA ALA A 53 16.78 -3.05 6.27
C ALA A 53 18.20 -3.60 6.06
N ASP A 54 18.35 -4.75 5.42
CA ASP A 54 19.61 -5.53 5.40
C ASP A 54 20.41 -5.44 4.09
N GLN A 55 19.85 -4.89 3.00
CA GLN A 55 20.52 -4.85 1.70
C GLN A 55 20.83 -3.43 1.24
N VAL A 56 22.09 -3.02 1.44
CA VAL A 56 22.83 -2.01 0.66
C VAL A 56 21.99 -0.77 0.27
N SER A 57 21.61 0.06 1.26
CA SER A 57 21.27 1.45 0.94
C SER A 57 21.32 2.39 2.14
N SER A 58 22.51 2.60 2.67
CA SER A 58 22.85 3.82 3.42
C SER A 58 22.83 5.10 2.56
N SER A 59 22.09 5.10 1.44
CA SER A 59 21.87 6.25 0.53
C SER A 59 20.39 6.61 0.33
N MET A 60 19.43 5.92 0.96
CA MET A 60 18.01 6.18 0.76
C MET A 60 17.39 7.00 1.90
N SER A 61 17.07 8.26 1.59
CA SER A 61 16.21 9.11 2.42
C SER A 61 14.77 8.56 2.47
N ALA A 62 13.94 9.10 3.36
CA ALA A 62 12.50 8.80 3.44
C ALA A 62 11.75 8.88 2.09
N HIS A 63 12.32 9.60 1.12
CA HIS A 63 11.82 9.70 -0.26
C HIS A 63 11.75 8.34 -0.98
N ASN A 64 12.59 7.36 -0.61
CA ASN A 64 12.61 6.09 -1.34
C ASN A 64 11.55 5.09 -0.93
N HIS A 65 11.21 5.00 0.36
CA HIS A 65 10.14 4.08 0.81
C HIS A 65 8.76 4.52 0.32
N VAL A 66 8.58 5.83 0.09
CA VAL A 66 7.40 6.38 -0.58
C VAL A 66 7.28 5.87 -2.01
N ASN A 67 8.40 5.71 -2.72
CA ASN A 67 8.41 5.17 -4.08
C ASN A 67 8.05 3.67 -4.11
N GLU A 68 8.39 2.90 -3.06
CA GLU A 68 8.02 1.48 -2.97
C GLU A 68 6.49 1.29 -2.94
N VAL A 69 5.76 2.18 -2.25
CA VAL A 69 4.29 2.15 -2.24
C VAL A 69 3.73 2.37 -3.65
N LEU A 70 4.24 3.37 -4.39
CA LEU A 70 3.82 3.64 -5.76
C LEU A 70 4.20 2.49 -6.70
N ALA A 71 5.39 1.92 -6.52
CA ALA A 71 5.84 0.76 -7.28
C ALA A 71 4.90 -0.43 -7.09
N GLU A 72 4.45 -0.69 -5.86
CA GLU A 72 3.49 -1.76 -5.59
C GLU A 72 2.10 -1.47 -6.19
N VAL A 73 1.63 -0.21 -6.16
CA VAL A 73 0.38 0.20 -6.85
C VAL A 73 0.47 -0.07 -8.35
N GLN A 74 1.54 0.38 -9.00
CA GLN A 74 1.76 0.18 -10.44
C GLN A 74 1.88 -1.31 -10.81
N PHE A 75 2.65 -2.05 -10.02
CA PHE A 75 2.84 -3.48 -10.25
C PHE A 75 1.54 -4.26 -10.08
N ALA A 76 0.77 -3.97 -9.03
CA ALA A 76 -0.55 -4.56 -8.83
C ALA A 76 -1.51 -4.25 -10.00
N PHE A 77 -1.49 -3.01 -10.50
CA PHE A 77 -2.28 -2.64 -11.67
C PHE A 77 -1.90 -3.43 -12.93
N ILE A 78 -0.61 -3.55 -13.25
CA ILE A 78 -0.14 -4.29 -14.44
C ILE A 78 -0.51 -5.78 -14.31
N CYS A 79 -0.29 -6.40 -13.16
CA CYS A 79 -0.66 -7.81 -12.93
C CYS A 79 -2.17 -8.04 -12.99
N PHE A 80 -2.96 -7.08 -12.52
CA PHE A 80 -4.41 -7.09 -12.70
C PHE A 80 -4.78 -6.99 -14.19
N LEU A 81 -4.33 -5.94 -14.89
CA LEU A 81 -4.77 -5.64 -16.25
C LEU A 81 -4.27 -6.66 -17.28
N VAL A 82 -2.97 -6.97 -17.25
CA VAL A 82 -2.33 -7.87 -18.23
C VAL A 82 -2.45 -9.33 -17.79
N GLY A 83 -2.21 -9.59 -16.51
CA GLY A 83 -2.24 -10.94 -15.95
C GLY A 83 -3.64 -11.47 -15.63
N GLN A 84 -4.67 -10.61 -15.66
CA GLN A 84 -6.04 -10.93 -15.24
C GLN A 84 -6.08 -11.56 -13.83
N HIS A 85 -5.14 -11.14 -12.98
CA HIS A 85 -4.93 -11.72 -11.66
C HIS A 85 -5.83 -11.03 -10.63
N TYR A 86 -6.79 -11.78 -10.09
CA TYR A 86 -7.80 -11.23 -9.17
C TYR A 86 -7.19 -10.69 -7.86
N ASP A 87 -6.22 -11.38 -7.26
CA ASP A 87 -5.62 -10.88 -6.02
C ASP A 87 -4.82 -9.58 -6.26
N SER A 88 -4.31 -9.38 -7.48
CA SER A 88 -3.67 -8.11 -7.87
C SER A 88 -4.68 -6.97 -7.98
N PHE A 89 -5.89 -7.26 -8.47
CA PHE A 89 -6.99 -6.29 -8.44
C PHE A 89 -7.35 -5.90 -7.02
N GLU A 90 -7.51 -6.89 -6.13
CA GLU A 90 -7.81 -6.65 -4.72
C GLU A 90 -6.71 -5.83 -4.04
N GLN A 91 -5.44 -6.15 -4.29
CA GLN A 91 -4.32 -5.37 -3.75
C GLN A 91 -4.33 -3.93 -4.27
N TRP A 92 -4.41 -3.73 -5.59
CA TRP A 92 -4.46 -2.40 -6.20
C TRP A 92 -5.61 -1.55 -5.62
N LYS A 93 -6.82 -2.13 -5.56
CA LYS A 93 -8.00 -1.48 -4.98
C LYS A 93 -7.79 -1.11 -3.52
N ASN A 94 -7.27 -2.01 -2.70
CA ASN A 94 -7.09 -1.77 -1.28
C ASN A 94 -6.00 -0.72 -1.00
N LEU A 95 -4.93 -0.70 -1.79
CA LEU A 95 -3.91 0.36 -1.74
C LEU A 95 -4.50 1.72 -2.08
N LEU A 96 -5.34 1.81 -3.12
CA LEU A 96 -6.02 3.07 -3.46
C LEU A 96 -6.98 3.53 -2.38
N ILE A 97 -7.76 2.61 -1.80
CA ILE A 97 -8.65 2.96 -0.68
C ILE A 97 -7.85 3.53 0.49
N MET A 98 -6.72 2.92 0.84
CA MET A 98 -5.84 3.40 1.91
C MET A 98 -5.26 4.77 1.58
N LEU A 99 -4.70 4.96 0.37
CA LEU A 99 -4.09 6.23 -0.02
C LEU A 99 -5.14 7.36 -0.08
N CYS A 100 -6.28 7.12 -0.72
CA CYS A 100 -7.34 8.12 -0.87
C CYS A 100 -8.13 8.42 0.41
N SER A 101 -7.92 7.68 1.50
CA SER A 101 -8.57 7.92 2.80
C SER A 101 -7.60 8.49 3.84
N CYS A 102 -6.41 8.93 3.44
CA CYS A 102 -5.47 9.60 4.34
C CYS A 102 -5.70 11.12 4.33
N ASP A 103 -5.89 11.75 5.50
CA ASP A 103 -5.94 13.21 5.63
C ASP A 103 -4.60 13.74 6.16
N ASP A 104 -4.16 13.27 7.33
CA ASP A 104 -2.89 13.69 7.94
C ASP A 104 -1.66 13.41 7.05
N ALA A 105 -1.66 12.28 6.33
CA ALA A 105 -0.54 11.89 5.48
C ALA A 105 -0.38 12.76 4.23
N LEU A 106 -1.45 13.39 3.74
CA LEU A 106 -1.39 14.31 2.59
C LEU A 106 -0.41 15.45 2.84
N THR A 107 -0.41 15.97 4.07
CA THR A 107 0.47 17.08 4.46
C THR A 107 1.91 16.62 4.68
N LYS A 108 2.11 15.36 5.09
CA LYS A 108 3.44 14.79 5.36
C LYS A 108 4.17 14.33 4.10
N TYR A 109 3.44 13.82 3.12
CA TYR A 109 3.98 13.21 1.90
C TYR A 109 3.37 13.81 0.62
N PRO A 110 3.40 15.14 0.41
CA PRO A 110 2.72 15.76 -0.73
C PRO A 110 3.20 15.25 -2.09
N ASP A 111 4.48 14.87 -2.20
CA ASP A 111 5.07 14.31 -3.42
C ASP A 111 4.47 12.92 -3.74
N LEU A 112 4.20 12.09 -2.72
CA LEU A 112 3.57 10.77 -2.89
C LEU A 112 2.24 10.92 -3.63
N PHE A 113 1.40 11.82 -3.13
CA PHE A 113 0.06 12.02 -3.66
C PHE A 113 0.08 12.71 -5.02
N SER A 114 1.03 13.61 -5.26
CA SER A 114 1.20 14.23 -6.58
C SER A 114 1.60 13.21 -7.65
N CYS A 115 2.53 12.31 -7.32
CA CYS A 115 2.90 11.20 -8.19
C CYS A 115 1.73 10.21 -8.35
N LEU A 116 1.03 9.86 -7.27
CA LEU A 116 -0.15 8.98 -7.32
C LEU A 116 -1.23 9.50 -8.26
N ILE A 117 -1.53 10.80 -8.26
CA ILE A 117 -2.51 11.40 -9.16
C ILE A 117 -2.08 11.22 -10.62
N THR A 118 -0.79 11.44 -10.90
CA THR A 118 -0.22 11.27 -12.25
C THR A 118 -0.28 9.80 -12.68
N ASP A 119 0.10 8.91 -11.79
CA ASP A 119 0.09 7.47 -11.96
C ASP A 119 -1.31 6.95 -12.32
N ILE A 120 -2.31 7.35 -11.53
CA ILE A 120 -3.71 6.94 -11.73
C ILE A 120 -4.32 7.56 -12.99
N TYR A 121 -3.88 8.74 -13.40
CA TYR A 121 -4.32 9.34 -14.65
C TYR A 121 -3.94 8.49 -15.89
N PHE A 122 -2.85 7.72 -15.82
CA PHE A 122 -2.38 6.87 -16.92
C PHE A 122 -2.75 5.38 -16.78
N GLN A 123 -3.40 4.98 -15.69
CA GLN A 123 -3.94 3.63 -15.47
C GLN A 123 -5.36 3.52 -16.00
#